data_AF-A0A974UQQ9-F1
#
_entry.id   AF-A0A974UQQ9-F1
#
_cell.length_a   1.000
_cell.length_b   1.000
_cell.length_c   1.000
_cell.angle_alpha   90.00
_cell.angle_beta   90.00
_cell.angle_gamma   90.00
#
_symmetry.space_group_name_H-M   'P 1'
#
loop_
_entity.id
_entity.type
_entity.pdbx_description
1 polymer ?
#
loop_
_entity_poly.entity_id
_entity_poly.type
_entity_poly.pdbx_seq_one_letter_code
_entity_poly.pdbx_strand_id
1 'polypeptide(L)'
;MIDNLPPRRELPPEVRDRIRVRVAEGTRADAKSRKSGWAVAATVVALAGGVVAVTQVVPGPVQAPAGSANRNLDRCWAAAQQEHVTGLPDRTRWVVASVHAQGDDVVVAFTADDKPAFCEVTPSTVTMSDPAAVPARPPGQAAGVLLTTASGLVAGVTDPAWQQVELSEPDGLGVVVTGADHRTGQFAAFTGTDGTGLWIGRAKPGQETRLYPRAALPPAPPPLFTVVDRAADRSSKAGRALGDCLGRVPDAPADQAAYEPGALLEDGENSVALGRAPGHLLACTKEAGTYKLVRDAFIGQSIPVRRLSVPAVGGKVPFVGLVPSSAAKMISNFGKSRPVDVPVVAGTFARWLQPGDEVDDPADGTVWVDVDTGEGVSLFNGYVPLK
;
A
#
# COMPACT_ATOMS: atom_id res chain seq x y z
N MET A 1 2.38 5.44 -34.82
CA MET A 1 3.07 4.74 -35.91
C MET A 1 4.41 4.29 -35.32
N ILE A 2 4.49 3.07 -34.81
CA ILE A 2 5.70 2.51 -34.15
C ILE A 2 6.14 1.33 -35.02
N ASP A 3 6.80 1.61 -36.13
CA ASP A 3 7.28 0.61 -37.09
C ASP A 3 8.77 0.29 -36.88
N ASN A 4 9.20 0.13 -35.63
CA ASN A 4 10.60 -0.23 -35.35
C ASN A 4 10.75 -1.18 -34.16
N LEU A 5 10.03 -2.30 -34.20
CA LEU A 5 10.34 -3.43 -33.33
C LEU A 5 11.49 -4.23 -33.96
N PRO A 6 12.50 -4.65 -33.16
CA PRO A 6 13.58 -5.47 -33.66
C PRO A 6 13.03 -6.78 -34.25
N PRO A 7 13.68 -7.31 -35.31
CA PRO A 7 13.23 -8.51 -35.99
C PRO A 7 13.13 -9.67 -35.00
N ARG A 8 12.01 -10.39 -35.05
CA ARG A 8 11.78 -11.58 -34.21
C ARG A 8 12.93 -12.56 -34.45
N ARG A 9 13.78 -12.75 -33.44
CA ARG A 9 14.81 -13.79 -33.45
C ARG A 9 14.16 -15.10 -33.07
N GLU A 10 14.36 -16.13 -33.88
CA GLU A 10 13.99 -17.48 -33.48
C GLU A 10 14.84 -17.93 -32.30
N LEU A 11 14.17 -18.48 -31.28
CA LEU A 11 14.86 -19.06 -30.14
C LEU A 11 15.62 -20.32 -30.58
N PRO A 12 16.88 -20.50 -30.15
CA PRO A 12 17.61 -21.73 -30.39
C PRO A 12 16.82 -22.96 -29.90
N PRO A 13 16.87 -24.09 -30.64
CA PRO A 13 16.05 -25.27 -30.36
C PRO A 13 16.20 -25.78 -28.93
N GLU A 14 17.41 -25.73 -28.37
CA GLU A 14 17.72 -26.15 -27.00
C GLU A 14 17.04 -25.29 -25.92
N VAL A 15 16.77 -24.01 -26.20
CA VAL A 15 16.03 -23.11 -25.30
C VAL A 15 14.54 -23.44 -25.37
N ARG A 16 14.04 -23.63 -26.59
CA ARG A 16 12.64 -23.96 -26.85
C ARG A 16 12.24 -25.31 -26.24
N ASP A 17 13.11 -26.31 -26.30
CA ASP A 17 12.87 -27.62 -25.71
C ASP A 17 12.92 -27.57 -24.18
N ARG A 18 13.85 -26.79 -23.60
CA ARG A 18 13.90 -26.58 -22.14
C ARG A 18 12.66 -25.88 -21.59
N ILE A 19 12.12 -24.90 -22.34
CA ILE A 19 10.86 -24.24 -22.00
C ILE A 19 9.69 -25.23 -22.07
N ARG A 20 9.62 -26.07 -23.12
CA ARG A 20 8.59 -27.10 -23.25
C ARG A 20 8.62 -28.12 -22.11
N VAL A 21 9.81 -28.55 -21.69
CA VAL A 21 9.99 -29.47 -20.55
C VAL A 21 9.50 -28.83 -19.26
N ARG A 22 9.93 -27.60 -18.94
CA ARG A 22 9.48 -26.91 -17.71
C ARG A 22 7.97 -26.67 -17.67
N VAL A 23 7.36 -26.31 -18.80
CA VAL A 23 5.89 -26.13 -18.89
C VAL A 23 5.15 -27.46 -18.72
N ALA A 24 5.67 -28.54 -19.30
CA ALA A 24 5.10 -29.88 -19.17
C ALA A 24 5.27 -30.48 -17.76
N GLU A 25 6.32 -30.10 -17.04
CA GLU A 25 6.54 -30.50 -15.64
C GLU A 25 5.62 -29.72 -14.69
N GLY A 26 5.45 -28.40 -14.89
CA GLY A 26 4.53 -27.58 -14.10
C GLY A 26 3.07 -28.03 -14.24
N THR A 27 2.63 -28.35 -15.46
CA THR A 27 1.24 -28.79 -15.71
C THR A 27 0.94 -30.22 -15.23
N ARG A 28 1.95 -31.08 -15.06
CA ARG A 28 1.75 -32.45 -14.53
C ARG A 28 1.72 -32.51 -13.00
N ALA A 29 2.31 -31.53 -12.30
CA ALA A 29 2.26 -31.45 -10.85
C ALA A 29 0.82 -31.24 -10.34
N ASP A 30 0.02 -30.44 -11.04
CA ASP A 30 -1.38 -30.16 -10.67
C ASP A 30 -2.35 -31.32 -10.96
N ALA A 31 -2.02 -32.20 -11.91
CA ALA A 31 -2.93 -33.27 -12.33
C ALA A 31 -2.97 -34.48 -11.39
N LYS A 32 -1.97 -34.66 -10.50
CA LYS A 32 -1.83 -35.87 -9.68
C LYS A 32 -2.49 -35.82 -8.30
N SER A 33 -3.02 -34.69 -7.83
CA SER A 33 -3.55 -34.58 -6.46
C SER A 33 -5.06 -34.87 -6.29
N ARG A 34 -5.81 -35.17 -7.35
CA ARG A 34 -7.29 -35.28 -7.29
C ARG A 34 -7.89 -36.70 -7.30
N LYS A 35 -7.13 -37.75 -6.99
CA LYS A 35 -7.70 -39.13 -6.89
C LYS A 35 -7.20 -39.90 -5.67
N SER A 36 -7.89 -39.71 -4.55
CA SER A 36 -7.91 -40.59 -3.37
C SER A 36 -9.07 -40.07 -2.50
N GLY A 37 -10.25 -40.68 -2.49
CA GLY A 37 -10.51 -41.98 -1.88
C GLY A 37 -11.06 -41.73 -0.47
N TRP A 38 -12.37 -41.60 -0.34
CA TRP A 38 -13.06 -41.49 0.96
C TRP A 38 -12.84 -42.77 1.77
N ALA A 39 -12.18 -42.65 2.92
CA ALA A 39 -12.23 -43.64 3.99
C ALA A 39 -12.15 -42.90 5.33
N VAL A 40 -13.24 -42.96 6.09
CA VAL A 40 -13.35 -42.45 7.46
C VAL A 40 -12.60 -43.42 8.38
N ALA A 41 -11.55 -42.93 9.04
CA ALA A 41 -10.96 -43.59 10.21
C ALA A 41 -10.48 -42.52 11.19
N ALA A 42 -11.12 -42.47 12.36
CA ALA A 42 -10.71 -41.64 13.47
C ALA A 42 -9.38 -42.18 14.02
N THR A 43 -8.30 -41.40 13.90
CA THR A 43 -7.05 -41.67 14.61
C THR A 43 -6.44 -40.34 15.06
N VAL A 44 -6.30 -40.18 16.37
CA VAL A 44 -5.54 -39.09 17.02
C VAL A 44 -4.06 -39.45 16.92
N VAL A 45 -3.30 -38.72 16.11
CA VAL A 45 -1.83 -38.69 16.17
C VAL A 45 -1.38 -37.26 15.95
N ALA A 46 -0.82 -36.66 17.01
CA ALA A 46 -0.05 -35.43 16.94
C ALA A 46 1.28 -35.72 16.24
N LEU A 47 1.53 -35.08 15.10
CA LEU A 47 2.86 -34.95 14.51
C LEU A 47 2.92 -33.68 13.66
N ALA A 48 3.81 -32.79 14.07
CA ALA A 48 4.16 -31.55 13.40
C ALA A 48 4.75 -31.82 12.02
N GLY A 49 4.15 -31.23 10.99
CA GLY A 49 4.60 -31.33 9.60
C GLY A 49 3.80 -30.35 8.75
N GLY A 50 4.16 -29.07 8.86
CA GLY A 50 3.48 -27.98 8.16
C GLY A 50 3.72 -28.05 6.65
N VAL A 51 2.73 -28.51 5.90
CA VAL A 51 2.63 -28.24 4.47
C VAL A 51 2.17 -26.79 4.32
N VAL A 52 3.07 -25.92 3.88
CA VAL A 52 2.72 -24.54 3.48
C VAL A 52 1.96 -24.61 2.16
N ALA A 53 0.63 -24.68 2.24
CA ALA A 53 -0.21 -24.41 1.09
C ALA A 53 -0.19 -22.89 0.86
N VAL A 54 0.54 -22.44 -0.17
CA VAL A 54 0.46 -21.06 -0.66
C VAL A 54 -0.84 -20.94 -1.44
N THR A 55 -1.96 -20.81 -0.74
CA THR A 55 -3.18 -20.28 -1.34
C THR A 55 -2.96 -18.79 -1.54
N GLN A 56 -2.87 -18.34 -2.79
CA GLN A 56 -3.07 -16.93 -3.13
C GLN A 56 -4.53 -16.59 -2.87
N VAL A 57 -4.88 -16.43 -1.59
CA VAL A 57 -6.08 -15.71 -1.21
C VAL A 57 -5.82 -14.28 -1.65
N VAL A 58 -6.67 -13.73 -2.50
CA VAL A 58 -6.79 -12.28 -2.67
C VAL A 58 -7.69 -11.85 -1.51
N PRO A 59 -7.16 -11.46 -0.32
CA PRO A 59 -8.00 -10.90 0.71
C PRO A 59 -8.74 -9.70 0.12
N GLY A 60 -10.06 -9.74 0.23
CA GLY A 60 -10.89 -8.58 0.00
C GLY A 60 -10.52 -7.44 0.94
N PRO A 61 -11.07 -6.23 0.72
CA PRO A 61 -10.80 -5.08 1.56
C PRO A 61 -10.98 -5.44 3.03
N VAL A 62 -9.96 -5.20 3.85
CA VAL A 62 -10.04 -5.41 5.30
C VAL A 62 -11.13 -4.47 5.82
N GLN A 63 -12.22 -5.05 6.31
CA GLN A 63 -13.33 -4.28 6.83
C GLN A 63 -12.88 -3.62 8.14
N ALA A 64 -12.84 -2.28 8.15
CA ALA A 64 -12.39 -1.54 9.31
C ALA A 64 -13.26 -1.87 10.55
N PRO A 65 -12.70 -1.82 11.79
CA PRO A 65 -13.45 -2.13 13.00
C PRO A 65 -14.73 -1.30 13.11
N ALA A 66 -15.84 -1.91 13.57
CA ALA A 66 -17.09 -1.20 13.80
C ALA A 66 -16.86 0.04 14.69
N GLY A 67 -17.26 1.22 14.21
CA GLY A 67 -17.06 2.51 14.88
C GLY A 67 -15.86 3.34 14.41
N SER A 68 -14.93 2.78 13.64
CA SER A 68 -13.86 3.57 13.00
C SER A 68 -14.40 4.53 11.94
N ALA A 69 -15.42 4.09 11.20
CA ALA A 69 -16.11 4.87 10.17
C ALA A 69 -16.60 6.23 10.70
N ASN A 70 -17.33 6.20 11.82
CA ASN A 70 -17.88 7.42 12.42
C ASN A 70 -16.77 8.34 12.94
N ARG A 71 -15.74 7.80 13.60
CA ARG A 71 -14.62 8.62 14.07
C ARG A 71 -13.88 9.32 12.93
N ASN A 72 -13.64 8.62 11.83
CA ASN A 72 -13.00 9.22 10.66
C ASN A 72 -13.91 10.26 10.02
N LEU A 73 -15.21 9.97 9.88
CA LEU A 73 -16.18 10.93 9.35
C LEU A 73 -16.37 12.17 10.24
N ASP A 74 -16.28 12.02 11.56
CA ASP A 74 -16.31 13.13 12.52
C ASP A 74 -15.04 13.99 12.41
N ARG A 75 -13.88 13.38 12.15
CA ARG A 75 -12.65 14.11 11.84
C ARG A 75 -12.76 14.89 10.52
N CYS A 76 -13.41 14.32 9.51
CA CYS A 76 -13.72 15.02 8.26
C CYS A 76 -14.59 16.26 8.50
N TRP A 77 -15.62 16.12 9.33
CA TRP A 77 -16.47 17.24 9.71
C TRP A 77 -15.71 18.31 10.49
N ALA A 78 -14.89 17.92 11.47
CA ALA A 78 -14.06 18.86 12.22
C ALA A 78 -13.11 19.66 11.30
N ALA A 79 -12.49 18.99 10.32
CA ALA A 79 -11.65 19.63 9.30
C ALA A 79 -12.45 20.61 8.42
N ALA A 80 -13.66 20.23 7.99
CA ALA A 80 -14.52 21.13 7.22
C ALA A 80 -14.91 22.40 8.01
N GLN A 81 -15.15 22.26 9.32
CA GLN A 81 -15.44 23.37 10.21
C GLN A 81 -14.22 24.29 10.41
N GLN A 82 -13.03 23.71 10.55
CA GLN A 82 -11.76 24.44 10.66
C GLN A 82 -11.46 25.26 9.40
N GLU A 83 -11.72 24.70 8.22
CA GLU A 83 -11.54 25.37 6.93
C GLU A 83 -12.71 26.30 6.56
N HIS A 84 -13.68 26.48 7.46
CA HIS A 84 -14.87 27.33 7.27
C HIS A 84 -15.65 27.04 5.97
N VAL A 85 -15.73 25.76 5.61
CA VAL A 85 -16.43 25.32 4.40
C VAL A 85 -17.93 25.60 4.54
N THR A 86 -18.51 26.25 3.54
CA THR A 86 -19.95 26.57 3.51
C THR A 86 -20.69 25.66 2.53
N GLY A 87 -22.00 25.50 2.73
CA GLY A 87 -22.86 24.73 1.83
C GLY A 87 -22.89 23.20 2.06
N LEU A 88 -22.14 22.70 3.04
CA LEU A 88 -22.29 21.32 3.51
C LEU A 88 -23.54 21.19 4.41
N PRO A 89 -24.31 20.10 4.30
CA PRO A 89 -25.39 19.84 5.24
C PRO A 89 -24.84 19.48 6.62
N ASP A 90 -25.68 19.61 7.65
CA ASP A 90 -25.36 19.21 9.01
C ASP A 90 -24.82 17.76 9.05
N ARG A 91 -23.82 17.53 9.90
CA ARG A 91 -23.17 16.22 10.10
C ARG A 91 -24.16 15.07 10.30
N THR A 92 -25.31 15.32 10.93
CA THR A 92 -26.37 14.33 11.15
C THR A 92 -27.02 13.80 9.87
N ARG A 93 -26.86 14.52 8.75
CA ARG A 93 -27.36 14.13 7.42
C ARG A 93 -26.33 13.36 6.59
N TRP A 94 -25.16 13.08 7.17
CA TRP A 94 -24.11 12.32 6.50
C TRP A 94 -24.25 10.83 6.81
N VAL A 95 -24.36 10.01 5.75
CA VAL A 95 -24.56 8.56 5.86
C VAL A 95 -23.38 7.82 5.24
N VAL A 96 -22.70 6.99 6.01
CA VAL A 96 -21.59 6.16 5.52
C VAL A 96 -22.11 5.13 4.52
N ALA A 97 -21.50 5.08 3.34
CA ALA A 97 -21.73 4.06 2.32
C ALA A 97 -20.70 2.91 2.46
N SER A 98 -19.41 3.25 2.49
CA SER A 98 -18.33 2.27 2.67
C SER A 98 -17.11 2.88 3.36
N VAL A 99 -16.22 2.02 3.85
CA VAL A 99 -14.91 2.41 4.38
C VAL A 99 -13.87 1.50 3.77
N HIS A 100 -12.80 2.09 3.26
CA HIS A 100 -11.63 1.38 2.76
C HIS A 100 -10.40 1.89 3.50
N ALA A 101 -9.48 0.99 3.81
CA ALA A 101 -8.26 1.34 4.51
C ALA A 101 -7.03 0.72 3.84
N GLN A 102 -5.93 1.46 3.85
CA GLN A 102 -4.59 0.98 3.48
C GLN A 102 -3.59 1.42 4.55
N GLY A 103 -3.28 0.52 5.48
CA GLY A 103 -2.49 0.87 6.66
C GLY A 103 -3.25 1.87 7.54
N ASP A 104 -2.64 3.04 7.76
CA ASP A 104 -3.27 4.15 8.50
C ASP A 104 -4.01 5.14 7.60
N ASP A 105 -4.08 4.88 6.28
CA ASP A 105 -4.94 5.62 5.37
C ASP A 105 -6.35 5.08 5.45
N VAL A 106 -7.34 5.93 5.67
CA VAL A 106 -8.74 5.54 5.65
C VAL A 106 -9.54 6.50 4.78
N VAL A 107 -10.20 5.95 3.77
CA VAL A 107 -11.21 6.67 3.01
C VAL A 107 -12.60 6.22 3.46
N VAL A 108 -13.42 7.20 3.83
CA VAL A 108 -14.84 7.02 4.09
C VAL A 108 -15.61 7.52 2.87
N ALA A 109 -16.32 6.62 2.20
CA ALA A 109 -17.35 6.98 1.23
C ALA A 109 -18.66 7.21 1.98
N PHE A 110 -19.30 8.35 1.75
CA PHE A 110 -20.54 8.72 2.40
C PHE A 110 -21.44 9.52 1.46
N THR A 111 -22.69 9.73 1.86
CA THR A 111 -23.58 10.68 1.21
C THR A 111 -23.86 11.85 2.13
N ALA A 112 -23.82 13.07 1.60
CA ALA A 112 -24.25 14.30 2.27
C ALA A 112 -25.47 14.84 1.51
N ASP A 113 -26.65 14.76 2.12
CA ASP A 113 -27.93 15.05 1.43
C ASP A 113 -28.10 14.25 0.13
N ASP A 114 -27.89 12.94 0.21
CA ASP A 114 -27.95 11.98 -0.91
C ASP A 114 -26.91 12.23 -2.02
N LYS A 115 -26.00 13.19 -1.86
CA LYS A 115 -24.90 13.43 -2.80
C LYS A 115 -23.66 12.65 -2.37
N PRO A 116 -23.02 11.88 -3.28
CA PRO A 116 -21.85 11.09 -2.95
C PRO A 116 -20.66 11.98 -2.63
N ALA A 117 -19.93 11.63 -1.58
CA ALA A 117 -18.71 12.29 -1.15
C ALA A 117 -17.73 11.26 -0.59
N PHE A 118 -16.45 11.66 -0.59
CA PHE A 118 -15.34 10.88 -0.09
C PHE A 118 -14.53 11.76 0.83
N CYS A 119 -14.10 11.20 1.95
CA CYS A 119 -13.14 11.85 2.81
C CYS A 119 -12.02 10.86 3.11
N GLU A 120 -10.82 11.21 2.68
CA GLU A 120 -9.59 10.55 3.05
C GLU A 120 -9.05 11.15 4.34
N VAL A 121 -8.67 10.27 5.25
CA VAL A 121 -8.13 10.60 6.56
C VAL A 121 -6.82 9.84 6.74
N THR A 122 -5.75 10.60 6.87
CA THR A 122 -4.39 10.10 7.09
C THR A 122 -3.95 10.40 8.53
N PRO A 123 -2.77 9.98 9.01
CA PRO A 123 -2.28 10.40 10.33
C PRO A 123 -2.24 11.92 10.53
N SER A 124 -1.98 12.69 9.48
CA SER A 124 -1.67 14.14 9.53
C SER A 124 -2.56 15.03 8.67
N THR A 125 -3.34 14.45 7.76
CA THR A 125 -4.13 15.18 6.77
C THR A 125 -5.57 14.67 6.66
N VAL A 126 -6.44 15.56 6.21
CA VAL A 126 -7.81 15.26 5.81
C VAL A 126 -8.06 15.88 4.45
N THR A 127 -8.54 15.07 3.50
CA THR A 127 -8.89 15.52 2.15
C THR A 127 -10.31 15.11 1.84
N MET A 128 -11.16 16.06 1.45
CA MET A 128 -12.58 15.79 1.17
C MET A 128 -12.95 16.19 -0.25
N SER A 129 -13.67 15.33 -0.96
CA SER A 129 -14.29 15.67 -2.25
C SER A 129 -15.45 16.63 -2.04
N ASP A 130 -15.71 17.51 -3.00
CA ASP A 130 -16.92 18.35 -2.98
C ASP A 130 -18.17 17.52 -3.32
N PRO A 131 -19.15 17.37 -2.41
CA PRO A 131 -20.41 16.67 -2.69
C PRO A 131 -21.22 17.32 -3.82
N ALA A 132 -20.98 18.60 -4.14
CA ALA A 132 -21.61 19.31 -5.26
C ALA A 132 -20.85 19.17 -6.58
N ALA A 133 -19.64 18.60 -6.59
CA ALA A 133 -18.87 18.42 -7.81
C ALA A 133 -19.52 17.39 -8.73
N VAL A 134 -19.44 17.66 -10.03
CA VAL A 134 -19.85 16.69 -11.06
C VAL A 134 -18.71 15.67 -11.21
N PRO A 135 -18.97 14.35 -11.09
CA PRO A 135 -17.94 13.33 -11.31
C PRO A 135 -17.33 13.46 -12.71
N ALA A 136 -16.01 13.51 -12.79
CA ALA A 136 -15.30 13.58 -14.07
C ALA A 136 -15.37 12.20 -14.74
N ARG A 137 -16.04 12.13 -15.89
CA ARG A 137 -16.34 10.87 -16.60
C ARG A 137 -15.63 10.79 -17.95
N PRO A 138 -15.04 9.63 -18.32
CA PRO A 138 -14.68 9.38 -19.69
C PRO A 138 -15.91 9.39 -20.61
N PRO A 139 -15.79 9.78 -21.89
CA PRO A 139 -16.91 9.75 -22.82
C PRO A 139 -17.56 8.36 -22.92
N GLY A 140 -18.88 8.30 -22.75
CA GLY A 140 -19.65 7.06 -22.85
C GLY A 140 -19.49 6.07 -21.68
N GLN A 141 -18.79 6.45 -20.61
CA GLN A 141 -18.65 5.63 -19.41
C GLN A 141 -19.63 6.06 -18.32
N ALA A 142 -20.15 5.08 -17.59
CA ALA A 142 -20.99 5.32 -16.42
C ALA A 142 -20.19 5.61 -15.14
N ALA A 143 -18.91 5.25 -15.13
CA ALA A 143 -18.00 5.51 -14.03
C ALA A 143 -17.34 6.90 -14.17
N GLY A 144 -17.23 7.61 -13.04
CA GLY A 144 -16.55 8.89 -12.94
C GLY A 144 -15.84 9.06 -11.61
N VAL A 145 -14.78 9.86 -11.61
CA VAL A 145 -13.95 10.13 -10.43
C VAL A 145 -14.37 11.44 -9.75
N LEU A 146 -14.33 11.46 -8.43
CA LEU A 146 -14.64 12.62 -7.57
C LEU A 146 -13.45 13.02 -6.69
N LEU A 147 -12.52 12.10 -6.43
CA LEU A 147 -11.36 12.37 -5.62
C LEU A 147 -10.14 11.59 -6.10
N THR A 148 -9.03 12.29 -6.24
CA THR A 148 -7.69 11.70 -6.29
C THR A 148 -6.78 12.42 -5.31
N THR A 149 -5.91 11.71 -4.61
CA THR A 149 -5.05 12.30 -3.58
C THR A 149 -3.59 11.85 -3.74
N ALA A 150 -2.67 12.50 -3.00
CA ALA A 150 -1.24 12.20 -3.07
C ALA A 150 -0.87 10.80 -2.54
N SER A 151 -1.73 10.19 -1.71
CA SER A 151 -1.56 8.80 -1.25
C SER A 151 -1.78 7.78 -2.38
N GLY A 152 -2.36 8.23 -3.50
CA GLY A 152 -2.82 7.40 -4.59
C GLY A 152 -4.22 6.83 -4.40
N LEU A 153 -5.03 7.45 -3.55
CA LEU A 153 -6.47 7.20 -3.54
C LEU A 153 -7.08 7.64 -4.88
N VAL A 154 -7.96 6.80 -5.41
CA VAL A 154 -8.92 7.12 -6.47
C VAL A 154 -10.30 6.73 -5.97
N ALA A 155 -11.21 7.70 -5.90
CA ALA A 155 -12.57 7.48 -5.45
C ALA A 155 -13.60 8.16 -6.36
N GLY A 156 -14.74 7.52 -6.54
CA GLY A 156 -15.72 7.95 -7.54
C GLY A 156 -17.03 7.20 -7.47
N VAL A 157 -17.88 7.44 -8.46
CA VAL A 157 -19.16 6.76 -8.61
C VAL A 157 -19.23 6.02 -9.92
N THR A 158 -19.98 4.92 -9.95
CA THR A 158 -20.30 4.15 -11.15
C THR A 158 -21.80 3.84 -11.23
N ASP A 159 -22.23 3.19 -12.31
CA ASP A 159 -23.55 2.59 -12.39
C ASP A 159 -23.71 1.59 -11.22
N PRO A 160 -24.76 1.68 -10.38
CA PRO A 160 -24.98 0.75 -9.27
C PRO A 160 -25.05 -0.73 -9.67
N ALA A 161 -25.27 -1.05 -10.95
CA ALA A 161 -25.20 -2.42 -11.47
C ALA A 161 -23.76 -2.95 -11.63
N TRP A 162 -22.74 -2.09 -11.50
CA TRP A 162 -21.35 -2.52 -11.46
C TRP A 162 -21.02 -3.01 -10.05
N GLN A 163 -20.69 -4.30 -9.94
CA GLN A 163 -20.26 -4.87 -8.66
C GLN A 163 -18.82 -4.52 -8.32
N GLN A 164 -17.98 -4.34 -9.35
CA GLN A 164 -16.56 -4.05 -9.21
C GLN A 164 -16.10 -3.07 -10.28
N VAL A 165 -15.10 -2.27 -9.90
CA VAL A 165 -14.38 -1.33 -10.76
C VAL A 165 -12.95 -1.82 -10.90
N GLU A 166 -12.45 -1.85 -12.13
CA GLU A 166 -11.05 -2.07 -12.47
C GLU A 166 -10.38 -0.71 -12.71
N LEU A 167 -9.31 -0.44 -11.98
CA LEU A 167 -8.37 0.65 -12.24
C LEU A 167 -7.05 0.05 -12.71
N SER A 168 -6.41 0.67 -13.70
CA SER A 168 -5.17 0.13 -14.28
C SER A 168 -4.39 1.18 -15.06
N GLU A 169 -3.12 0.92 -15.31
CA GLU A 169 -2.27 1.74 -16.17
C GLU A 169 -2.66 1.57 -17.66
N PRO A 170 -2.21 2.45 -18.57
CA PRO A 170 -2.58 2.38 -19.99
C PRO A 170 -2.29 1.02 -20.64
N ASP A 171 -1.16 0.40 -20.30
CA ASP A 171 -0.74 -0.91 -20.78
C ASP A 171 -1.56 -2.08 -20.20
N GLY A 172 -2.39 -1.80 -19.19
CA GLY A 172 -3.21 -2.78 -18.49
C GLY A 172 -2.50 -3.50 -17.34
N LEU A 173 -1.30 -3.07 -16.96
CA LEU A 173 -0.63 -3.46 -15.72
C LEU A 173 -1.14 -2.61 -14.54
N GLY A 174 -0.64 -2.89 -13.34
CA GLY A 174 -1.02 -2.15 -12.13
C GLY A 174 -2.52 -2.25 -11.79
N VAL A 175 -3.13 -3.41 -12.07
CA VAL A 175 -4.57 -3.57 -11.95
C VAL A 175 -5.00 -3.60 -10.49
N VAL A 176 -5.86 -2.66 -10.10
CA VAL A 176 -6.58 -2.67 -8.82
C VAL A 176 -8.06 -2.89 -9.09
N VAL A 177 -8.61 -3.96 -8.52
CA VAL A 177 -10.04 -4.25 -8.56
C VAL A 177 -10.64 -3.93 -7.20
N THR A 178 -11.64 -3.06 -7.17
CA THR A 178 -12.36 -2.69 -5.95
C THR A 178 -13.85 -2.89 -6.11
N GLY A 179 -14.55 -3.14 -5.00
CA GLY A 179 -16.01 -3.20 -4.98
C GLY A 179 -16.62 -1.80 -5.11
N ALA A 180 -17.81 -1.72 -5.71
CA ALA A 180 -18.65 -0.53 -5.64
C ALA A 180 -19.88 -0.80 -4.77
N ASP A 181 -20.33 0.20 -4.01
CA ASP A 181 -21.56 0.10 -3.24
C ASP A 181 -22.76 -0.04 -4.20
N HIS A 182 -23.57 -1.08 -3.99
CA HIS A 182 -24.69 -1.43 -4.86
C HIS A 182 -25.86 -0.44 -4.81
N ARG A 183 -25.91 0.48 -3.83
CA ARG A 183 -26.97 1.48 -3.71
C ARG A 183 -26.53 2.82 -4.27
N THR A 184 -25.32 3.25 -3.93
CA THR A 184 -24.82 4.59 -4.30
C THR A 184 -23.87 4.57 -5.49
N GLY A 185 -23.38 3.40 -5.91
CA GLY A 185 -22.35 3.24 -6.93
C GLY A 185 -20.98 3.75 -6.49
N GLN A 186 -20.79 4.12 -5.21
CA GLN A 186 -19.53 4.67 -4.72
C GLN A 186 -18.45 3.58 -4.65
N PHE A 187 -17.25 3.90 -5.12
CA PHE A 187 -16.07 3.05 -5.01
C PHE A 187 -14.87 3.87 -4.53
N ALA A 188 -13.92 3.20 -3.88
CA ALA A 188 -12.63 3.77 -3.54
C ALA A 188 -11.54 2.70 -3.63
N ALA A 189 -10.35 3.10 -4.09
CA ALA A 189 -9.20 2.23 -4.22
C ALA A 189 -7.90 3.03 -4.08
N PHE A 190 -6.92 2.45 -3.41
CA PHE A 190 -5.55 2.95 -3.40
C PHE A 190 -4.79 2.28 -4.55
N THR A 191 -4.35 3.07 -5.54
CA THR A 191 -3.65 2.57 -6.73
C THR A 191 -2.14 2.54 -6.56
N GLY A 192 -1.61 3.26 -5.57
CA GLY A 192 -0.16 3.46 -5.41
C GLY A 192 0.46 4.33 -6.50
N THR A 193 -0.36 4.98 -7.33
CA THR A 193 0.03 5.97 -8.34
C THR A 193 -0.52 7.34 -7.94
N ASP A 194 -0.07 8.42 -8.55
CA ASP A 194 -0.59 9.78 -8.28
C ASP A 194 -2.02 10.03 -8.85
N GLY A 195 -2.71 8.97 -9.28
CA GLY A 195 -4.02 9.03 -9.92
C GLY A 195 -3.99 9.48 -11.38
N THR A 196 -2.84 9.89 -11.93
CA THR A 196 -2.73 10.36 -13.32
C THR A 196 -2.58 9.21 -14.31
N GLY A 197 -3.11 9.39 -15.52
CA GLY A 197 -2.97 8.41 -16.61
C GLY A 197 -3.69 7.08 -16.41
N LEU A 198 -4.52 6.96 -15.36
CA LEU A 198 -5.26 5.73 -15.07
C LEU A 198 -6.39 5.48 -16.06
N TRP A 199 -6.75 4.21 -16.19
CA TRP A 199 -7.87 3.72 -16.96
C TRP A 199 -8.87 3.04 -16.05
N ILE A 200 -10.16 3.26 -16.33
CA ILE A 200 -11.25 2.69 -15.57
C ILE A 200 -12.09 1.75 -16.44
N GLY A 201 -12.53 0.64 -15.88
CA GLY A 201 -13.43 -0.30 -16.52
C GLY A 201 -14.28 -1.06 -15.51
N ARG A 202 -15.28 -1.78 -16.03
CA ARG A 202 -16.08 -2.69 -15.22
C ARG A 202 -15.30 -3.98 -14.97
N ALA A 203 -15.31 -4.48 -13.75
CA ALA A 203 -14.84 -5.82 -13.40
C ALA A 203 -16.02 -6.72 -13.00
N LYS A 204 -15.80 -8.04 -13.07
CA LYS A 204 -16.73 -9.06 -12.59
C LYS A 204 -16.02 -9.92 -11.54
N PRO A 205 -16.64 -10.17 -10.38
CA PRO A 205 -16.07 -11.04 -9.36
C PRO A 205 -15.70 -12.42 -9.90
N GLY A 206 -14.52 -12.92 -9.51
CA GLY A 206 -14.03 -14.25 -9.87
C GLY A 206 -13.55 -14.38 -11.32
N GLN A 207 -13.35 -13.26 -12.02
CA GLN A 207 -12.93 -13.30 -13.40
C GLN A 207 -11.46 -12.93 -13.59
N GLU A 208 -10.74 -13.78 -14.34
CA GLU A 208 -9.32 -13.59 -14.66
C GLU A 208 -9.08 -12.80 -15.95
N THR A 209 -10.08 -12.75 -16.85
CA THR A 209 -9.97 -12.07 -18.16
C THR A 209 -10.82 -10.81 -18.23
N ARG A 210 -10.26 -9.74 -18.80
CA ARG A 210 -10.98 -8.49 -19.02
C ARG A 210 -12.10 -8.68 -20.06
N LEU A 211 -13.36 -8.48 -19.66
CA LEU A 211 -14.51 -8.53 -20.59
C LEU A 211 -14.94 -7.18 -21.12
N TYR A 212 -14.72 -6.14 -20.33
CA TYR A 212 -15.32 -4.84 -20.59
C TYR A 212 -14.26 -3.86 -21.09
N PRO A 213 -14.63 -2.95 -22.00
CA PRO A 213 -13.72 -1.90 -22.44
C PRO A 213 -13.35 -1.00 -21.26
N ARG A 214 -12.10 -0.54 -21.25
CA ARG A 214 -11.64 0.52 -20.36
C ARG A 214 -11.64 1.85 -21.10
N ALA A 215 -11.67 2.94 -20.36
CA ALA A 215 -11.41 4.27 -20.89
C ALA A 215 -10.41 5.01 -20.00
N ALA A 216 -9.65 5.92 -20.59
CA ALA A 216 -8.78 6.82 -19.85
C ALA A 216 -9.62 7.67 -18.89
N LEU A 217 -9.25 7.64 -17.61
CA LEU A 217 -9.90 8.40 -16.56
C LEU A 217 -9.45 9.88 -16.69
N PRO A 218 -10.39 10.84 -16.78
CA PRO A 218 -10.03 12.25 -16.71
C PRO A 218 -9.53 12.61 -15.30
N PRO A 219 -8.81 13.74 -15.13
CA PRO A 219 -8.46 14.24 -13.81
C PRO A 219 -9.71 14.44 -12.94
N ALA A 220 -9.60 14.15 -11.65
CA ALA A 220 -10.65 14.46 -10.70
C ALA A 220 -10.88 15.97 -10.59
N PRO A 221 -12.11 16.41 -10.25
CA PRO A 221 -12.30 17.78 -9.81
C PRO A 221 -11.40 18.06 -8.58
N PRO A 222 -11.00 19.32 -8.34
CA PRO A 222 -10.27 19.68 -7.13
C PRO A 222 -11.03 19.22 -5.88
N PRO A 223 -10.33 18.78 -4.82
CA PRO A 223 -10.98 18.50 -3.55
C PRO A 223 -11.63 19.77 -3.01
N LEU A 224 -12.68 19.60 -2.20
CA LEU A 224 -13.31 20.70 -1.47
C LEU A 224 -12.31 21.36 -0.52
N PHE A 225 -11.49 20.54 0.13
CA PHE A 225 -10.30 20.98 0.86
C PHE A 225 -9.30 19.82 1.03
N THR A 226 -8.05 20.20 1.29
CA THR A 226 -7.01 19.35 1.86
C THR A 226 -6.36 20.15 2.98
N VAL A 227 -6.43 19.65 4.21
CA VAL A 227 -5.85 20.31 5.38
C VAL A 227 -4.88 19.38 6.10
N VAL A 228 -3.77 19.94 6.57
CA VAL A 228 -2.90 19.29 7.56
C VAL A 228 -3.49 19.59 8.93
N ASP A 229 -4.25 18.65 9.48
CA ASP A 229 -4.89 18.82 10.78
C ASP A 229 -3.99 18.38 11.94
N ARG A 230 -2.86 17.71 11.63
CA ARG A 230 -1.75 17.47 12.57
C ARG A 230 -0.42 17.70 11.86
N ALA A 231 0.35 18.68 12.34
CA ALA A 231 1.67 18.93 11.78
C ALA A 231 2.64 17.82 12.18
N ALA A 232 3.40 17.32 11.21
CA ALA A 232 4.48 16.38 11.48
C ALA A 232 5.53 17.02 12.39
N ASP A 233 6.09 16.23 13.30
CA ASP A 233 7.14 16.74 14.17
C ASP A 233 8.39 17.09 13.35
N ARG A 234 8.78 18.36 13.38
CA ARG A 234 10.02 18.88 12.79
C ARG A 234 11.01 19.36 13.84
N SER A 235 10.66 19.24 15.11
CA SER A 235 11.43 19.68 16.27
C SER A 235 12.29 18.57 16.87
N SER A 236 11.96 17.29 16.68
CA SER A 236 12.86 16.19 17.04
C SER A 236 14.08 16.11 16.14
N LYS A 237 15.08 15.32 16.57
CA LYS A 237 16.27 15.03 15.77
C LYS A 237 15.91 14.36 14.44
N ALA A 238 15.02 13.36 14.47
CA ALA A 238 14.50 12.69 13.29
C ALA A 238 13.69 13.65 12.41
N GLY A 239 12.82 14.47 13.01
CA GLY A 239 12.05 15.50 12.33
C GLY A 239 12.91 16.50 11.55
N ARG A 240 13.97 17.03 12.18
CA ARG A 240 14.92 17.92 11.52
C ARG A 240 15.69 17.22 10.40
N ALA A 241 16.22 16.01 10.65
CA ALA A 241 16.97 15.26 9.65
C ALA A 241 16.13 14.96 8.39
N LEU A 242 14.87 14.56 8.59
CA LEU A 242 13.91 14.34 7.51
C LEU A 242 13.57 15.64 6.78
N GLY A 243 13.21 16.70 7.52
CA GLY A 243 12.85 18.00 6.94
C GLY A 243 13.98 18.65 6.14
N ASP A 244 15.19 18.67 6.71
CA ASP A 244 16.39 19.21 6.06
C ASP A 244 16.69 18.51 4.73
N CYS A 245 16.44 17.20 4.70
CA CYS A 245 16.65 16.42 3.50
C CYS A 245 15.59 16.64 2.43
N LEU A 246 14.31 16.55 2.81
CA LEU A 246 13.21 16.76 1.88
C LEU A 246 13.30 18.16 1.24
N GLY A 247 13.77 19.16 1.98
CA GLY A 247 14.05 20.50 1.45
C GLY A 247 15.28 20.63 0.53
N ARG A 248 16.13 19.60 0.40
CA ARG A 248 17.38 19.63 -0.39
C ARG A 248 17.41 18.63 -1.55
N VAL A 249 16.54 17.62 -1.56
CA VAL A 249 16.43 16.69 -2.67
C VAL A 249 15.66 17.33 -3.83
N PRO A 250 16.09 17.13 -5.10
CA PRO A 250 15.43 17.75 -6.25
C PRO A 250 14.00 17.23 -6.47
N ASP A 251 13.77 15.94 -6.20
CA ASP A 251 12.49 15.26 -6.44
C ASP A 251 11.76 14.96 -5.13
N ALA A 252 11.59 15.97 -4.28
CA ALA A 252 10.81 15.85 -3.05
C ALA A 252 9.34 15.52 -3.37
N PRO A 253 8.64 14.71 -2.55
CA PRO A 253 7.20 14.51 -2.69
C PRO A 253 6.46 15.86 -2.54
N ALA A 254 5.42 16.09 -3.34
CA ALA A 254 4.62 17.31 -3.27
C ALA A 254 3.99 17.53 -1.88
N ASP A 255 3.73 16.44 -1.16
CA ASP A 255 3.17 16.36 0.17
C ASP A 255 4.23 16.15 1.27
N GLN A 256 5.48 16.58 1.06
CA GLN A 256 6.58 16.41 2.03
C GLN A 256 6.26 16.86 3.47
N ALA A 257 5.34 17.80 3.65
CA ALA A 257 4.90 18.27 4.97
C ALA A 257 4.08 17.21 5.74
N ALA A 258 3.42 16.30 5.03
CA ALA A 258 2.57 15.25 5.61
C ALA A 258 3.36 14.06 6.18
N TYR A 259 4.64 13.91 5.79
CA TYR A 259 5.47 12.79 6.25
C TYR A 259 5.85 12.93 7.72
N GLU A 260 5.37 12.02 8.55
CA GLU A 260 5.76 11.90 9.95
C GLU A 260 7.18 11.35 10.07
N PRO A 261 8.03 11.93 10.93
CA PRO A 261 9.37 11.38 11.15
C PRO A 261 9.30 10.01 11.82
N GLY A 262 9.99 9.04 11.23
CA GLY A 262 10.18 7.71 11.77
C GLY A 262 11.51 7.54 12.49
N ALA A 263 12.04 6.33 12.44
CA ALA A 263 13.33 5.98 12.98
C ALA A 263 14.46 6.70 12.23
N LEU A 264 15.51 7.04 12.98
CA LEU A 264 16.70 7.74 12.48
C LEU A 264 17.93 6.88 12.77
N LEU A 265 18.72 6.59 11.73
CA LEU A 265 20.06 6.02 11.84
C LEU A 265 21.10 7.10 11.63
N GLU A 266 22.13 7.10 12.46
CA GLU A 266 23.25 8.03 12.35
C GLU A 266 24.58 7.30 12.47
N ASP A 267 25.57 7.80 11.75
CA ASP A 267 26.95 7.38 11.81
C ASP A 267 27.88 8.52 11.37
N GLY A 268 28.30 9.35 12.32
CA GLY A 268 29.09 10.55 12.03
C GLY A 268 28.31 11.53 11.15
N GLU A 269 28.82 11.81 9.95
CA GLU A 269 28.17 12.70 8.98
C GLU A 269 27.08 12.01 8.14
N ASN A 270 26.97 10.69 8.28
CA ASN A 270 26.03 9.86 7.53
C ASN A 270 24.75 9.65 8.34
N SER A 271 23.60 9.66 7.67
CA SER A 271 22.33 9.33 8.33
C SER A 271 21.29 8.77 7.38
N VAL A 272 20.32 8.03 7.93
CA VAL A 272 19.11 7.57 7.26
C VAL A 272 17.91 7.98 8.11
N ALA A 273 17.16 8.97 7.65
CA ALA A 273 15.93 9.43 8.29
C ALA A 273 14.72 8.83 7.56
N LEU A 274 13.90 8.07 8.27
CA LEU A 274 12.66 7.55 7.71
C LEU A 274 11.55 8.59 7.80
N GLY A 275 10.74 8.66 6.75
CA GLY A 275 9.50 9.42 6.71
C GLY A 275 8.35 8.47 6.39
N ARG A 276 7.29 8.52 7.18
CA ARG A 276 6.07 7.73 6.96
C ARG A 276 4.93 8.64 6.55
N ALA A 277 4.32 8.32 5.42
CA ALA A 277 2.99 8.79 5.05
C ALA A 277 2.08 7.54 4.91
N PRO A 278 0.76 7.68 4.74
CA PRO A 278 -0.11 6.53 4.58
C PRO A 278 0.27 5.71 3.35
N GLY A 279 0.48 4.41 3.52
CA GLY A 279 0.88 3.51 2.44
C GLY A 279 2.32 3.72 1.90
N HIS A 280 2.93 4.87 2.20
CA HIS A 280 4.22 5.29 1.67
C HIS A 280 5.26 5.36 2.77
N LEU A 281 6.38 4.70 2.52
CA LEU A 281 7.59 4.86 3.30
C LEU A 281 8.62 5.53 2.40
N LEU A 282 9.40 6.44 2.96
CA LEU A 282 10.61 6.91 2.33
C LEU A 282 11.76 6.89 3.31
N ALA A 283 12.96 6.78 2.76
CA ALA A 283 14.19 7.01 3.48
C ALA A 283 14.89 8.19 2.81
N CYS A 284 15.14 9.22 3.59
CA CYS A 284 16.17 10.16 3.23
C CYS A 284 17.52 9.64 3.72
N THR A 285 18.50 9.58 2.82
CA THR A 285 19.89 9.35 3.18
C THR A 285 20.72 10.62 3.05
N LYS A 286 21.59 10.88 4.02
CA LYS A 286 22.66 11.87 3.95
C LYS A 286 24.01 11.15 3.97
N GLU A 287 24.86 11.41 3.00
CA GLU A 287 26.23 10.85 2.91
C GLU A 287 27.21 11.95 2.49
N ALA A 288 28.17 12.27 3.37
CA ALA A 288 29.16 13.34 3.14
C ALA A 288 28.53 14.66 2.61
N GLY A 289 27.38 15.04 3.17
CA GLY A 289 26.63 16.26 2.77
C GLY A 289 25.74 16.13 1.53
N THR A 290 25.76 14.99 0.83
CA THR A 290 24.84 14.69 -0.28
C THR A 290 23.56 14.08 0.25
N TYR A 291 22.41 14.55 -0.26
CA TYR A 291 21.08 14.06 0.12
C TYR A 291 20.49 13.24 -1.02
N LYS A 292 19.90 12.09 -0.68
CA LYS A 292 19.16 11.26 -1.64
C LYS A 292 17.86 10.78 -1.00
N LEU A 293 16.85 10.63 -1.85
CA LEU A 293 15.56 10.10 -1.47
C LEU A 293 15.39 8.69 -2.04
N VAL A 294 15.06 7.74 -1.17
CA VAL A 294 14.65 6.39 -1.55
C VAL A 294 13.18 6.26 -1.19
N ARG A 295 12.34 5.96 -2.17
CA ARG A 295 10.90 5.75 -1.97
C ARG A 295 10.59 4.27 -1.98
N ASP A 296 9.58 3.91 -1.22
CA ASP A 296 9.02 2.57 -1.28
C ASP A 296 8.32 2.37 -2.61
N ALA A 297 8.84 1.44 -3.41
CA ALA A 297 8.29 1.09 -4.73
C ALA A 297 7.37 -0.13 -4.66
N PHE A 298 6.96 -0.56 -3.46
CA PHE A 298 6.13 -1.75 -3.32
C PHE A 298 4.74 -1.53 -3.91
N ILE A 299 4.43 -2.36 -4.90
CA ILE A 299 3.13 -2.46 -5.56
C ILE A 299 2.56 -3.82 -5.13
N GLY A 300 1.47 -3.82 -4.34
CA GLY A 300 0.87 -5.06 -3.87
C GLY A 300 -0.01 -4.89 -2.63
N GLN A 301 -0.52 -6.01 -2.12
CA GLN A 301 -1.27 -6.00 -0.86
C GLN A 301 -0.36 -5.58 0.30
N SER A 302 -0.87 -4.70 1.16
CA SER A 302 -0.15 -4.22 2.34
C SER A 302 0.29 -5.41 3.20
N ILE A 303 1.60 -5.69 3.22
CA ILE A 303 2.21 -6.61 4.18
C ILE A 303 2.44 -5.80 5.45
N PRO A 304 2.04 -6.30 6.63
CA PRO A 304 2.12 -5.53 7.88
C PRO A 304 3.55 -5.10 8.22
N VAL A 305 4.56 -5.85 7.78
CA VAL A 305 5.98 -5.53 7.92
C VAL A 305 6.64 -5.55 6.55
N ARG A 306 7.33 -4.46 6.20
CA ARG A 306 7.99 -4.32 4.90
C ARG A 306 9.31 -3.59 5.04
N ARG A 307 10.37 -4.16 4.48
CA ARG A 307 11.68 -3.52 4.39
C ARG A 307 11.72 -2.55 3.21
N LEU A 308 12.32 -1.39 3.42
CA LEU A 308 12.74 -0.49 2.35
C LEU A 308 14.18 -0.79 1.94
N SER A 309 14.43 -1.09 0.67
CA SER A 309 15.77 -1.34 0.15
C SER A 309 16.51 -0.02 -0.04
N VAL A 310 17.28 0.37 0.98
CA VAL A 310 18.10 1.59 0.97
C VAL A 310 19.57 1.19 0.69
N PRO A 311 20.25 1.85 -0.27
CA PRO A 311 21.67 1.60 -0.52
C PRO A 311 22.53 1.81 0.72
N ALA A 312 23.73 1.22 0.72
CA ALA A 312 24.69 1.47 1.79
C ALA A 312 25.02 2.97 1.89
N VAL A 313 25.14 3.47 3.11
CA VAL A 313 25.45 4.86 3.42
C VAL A 313 26.68 4.88 4.33
N GLY A 314 27.76 5.52 3.91
CA GLY A 314 29.01 5.52 4.68
C GLY A 314 29.61 4.11 4.84
N GLY A 315 29.37 3.22 3.87
CA GLY A 315 29.80 1.82 3.91
C GLY A 315 28.99 0.91 4.83
N LYS A 316 27.91 1.41 5.46
CA LYS A 316 27.01 0.61 6.31
C LYS A 316 25.69 0.33 5.59
N VAL A 317 25.17 -0.89 5.78
CA VAL A 317 23.90 -1.30 5.18
C VAL A 317 22.76 -1.05 6.18
N PRO A 318 21.79 -0.17 5.85
CA PRO A 318 20.63 0.03 6.70
C PRO A 318 19.60 -1.11 6.54
N PHE A 319 19.15 -1.65 7.67
CA PHE A 319 17.95 -2.48 7.75
C PHE A 319 16.81 -1.62 8.30
N VAL A 320 15.99 -1.12 7.38
CA VAL A 320 14.94 -0.14 7.65
C VAL A 320 13.63 -0.54 7.00
N GLY A 321 12.52 -0.09 7.56
CA GLY A 321 11.22 -0.41 7.00
C GLY A 321 10.05 0.09 7.83
N LEU A 322 8.87 -0.43 7.48
CA LEU A 322 7.61 -0.16 8.17
C LEU A 322 7.15 -1.39 8.96
N VAL A 323 6.45 -1.11 10.05
CA VAL A 323 5.70 -2.05 10.87
C VAL A 323 4.31 -1.43 11.14
N PRO A 324 3.34 -2.17 11.69
CA PRO A 324 2.08 -1.57 12.09
C PRO A 324 2.31 -0.41 13.07
N SER A 325 1.47 0.63 13.02
CA SER A 325 1.62 1.82 13.87
C SER A 325 1.50 1.52 15.36
N SER A 326 0.84 0.40 15.72
CA SER A 326 0.74 -0.13 17.09
C SER A 326 1.96 -0.94 17.55
N ALA A 327 2.93 -1.21 16.68
CA ALA A 327 4.12 -1.95 17.04
C ALA A 327 5.00 -1.14 17.99
N ALA A 328 5.45 -1.79 19.07
CA ALA A 328 6.37 -1.20 20.04
C ALA A 328 7.70 -1.95 20.10
N LYS A 329 7.73 -3.20 19.64
CA LYS A 329 8.91 -4.05 19.69
C LYS A 329 9.06 -4.80 18.38
N MET A 330 10.31 -4.97 17.94
CA MET A 330 10.69 -5.85 16.85
C MET A 330 11.95 -6.60 17.22
N ILE A 331 11.95 -7.90 16.98
CA ILE A 331 13.13 -8.77 17.05
C ILE A 331 13.40 -9.29 15.64
N SER A 332 14.68 -9.41 15.29
CA SER A 332 15.12 -9.94 14.00
C SER A 332 16.22 -10.97 14.18
N ASN A 333 16.27 -11.98 13.31
CA ASN A 333 17.34 -12.99 13.31
C ASN A 333 18.11 -12.98 11.99
N PHE A 334 19.39 -12.57 12.01
CA PHE A 334 20.25 -12.39 10.83
C PHE A 334 21.28 -13.53 10.67
N GLY A 335 20.86 -14.79 10.69
CA GLY A 335 21.60 -15.88 10.08
C GLY A 335 22.56 -16.69 10.94
N LYS A 336 23.18 -16.12 11.97
CA LYS A 336 24.19 -16.84 12.80
C LYS A 336 24.28 -16.35 14.24
N SER A 337 23.40 -15.44 14.64
CA SER A 337 23.43 -14.73 15.92
C SER A 337 22.18 -15.01 16.73
N ARG A 338 22.21 -14.65 18.02
CA ARG A 338 20.97 -14.59 18.81
C ARG A 338 20.05 -13.54 18.19
N PRO A 339 18.72 -13.73 18.21
CA PRO A 339 17.80 -12.69 17.78
C PRO A 339 18.12 -11.37 18.47
N VAL A 340 18.06 -10.28 17.70
CA VAL A 340 18.45 -8.94 18.13
C VAL A 340 17.25 -8.01 18.12
N ASP A 341 17.19 -7.12 19.10
CA ASP A 341 16.20 -6.04 19.09
C ASP A 341 16.47 -5.07 17.94
N VAL A 342 15.41 -4.72 17.22
CA VAL A 342 15.39 -3.69 16.19
C VAL A 342 14.52 -2.54 16.70
N PRO A 343 15.09 -1.34 16.90
CA PRO A 343 14.32 -0.18 17.36
C PRO A 343 13.13 0.12 16.45
N VAL A 344 11.95 0.28 17.06
CA VAL A 344 10.71 0.71 16.40
C VAL A 344 10.34 2.11 16.88
N VAL A 345 10.09 3.02 15.94
CA VAL A 345 9.69 4.42 16.20
C VAL A 345 8.62 4.82 15.20
N ALA A 346 7.47 5.30 15.69
CA ALA A 346 6.36 5.79 14.86
C ALA A 346 5.95 4.80 13.73
N GLY A 347 5.91 3.51 14.07
CA GLY A 347 5.59 2.44 13.12
C GLY A 347 6.64 2.23 12.01
N THR A 348 7.86 2.68 12.22
CA THR A 348 9.01 2.36 11.37
C THR A 348 10.07 1.67 12.19
N PHE A 349 10.94 0.88 11.57
CA PHE A 349 12.06 0.25 12.24
C PHE A 349 13.38 0.62 11.56
N ALA A 350 14.47 0.65 12.33
CA ALA A 350 15.78 0.92 11.77
C ALA A 350 16.94 0.35 12.59
N ARG A 351 17.92 -0.21 11.89
CA ARG A 351 19.21 -0.66 12.43
C ARG A 351 20.30 -0.60 11.36
N TRP A 352 21.54 -0.31 11.75
CA TRP A 352 22.71 -0.64 10.92
C TRP A 352 23.04 -2.12 11.04
N LEU A 353 23.10 -2.84 9.92
CA LEU A 353 23.60 -4.21 9.91
C LEU A 353 25.07 -4.22 10.36
N GLN A 354 25.40 -5.15 11.24
CA GLN A 354 26.74 -5.34 11.78
C GLN A 354 27.52 -6.37 10.95
N PRO A 355 28.86 -6.36 11.00
CA PRO A 355 29.65 -7.46 10.44
C PRO A 355 29.20 -8.80 11.03
N GLY A 356 28.80 -9.73 10.16
CA GLY A 356 28.27 -11.04 10.56
C GLY A 356 26.74 -11.14 10.62
N ASP A 357 26.01 -10.03 10.47
CA ASP A 357 24.58 -10.08 10.13
C ASP A 357 24.48 -10.63 8.70
N GLU A 358 23.99 -11.85 8.57
CA GLU A 358 23.82 -12.56 7.31
C GLU A 358 22.34 -12.92 7.08
N VAL A 359 22.02 -13.46 5.92
CA VAL A 359 20.68 -13.95 5.63
C VAL A 359 20.47 -15.28 6.37
N ASP A 360 19.32 -15.47 7.02
CA ASP A 360 18.92 -16.76 7.64
C ASP A 360 18.86 -17.89 6.61
N ASP A 361 18.26 -17.62 5.46
CA ASP A 361 18.22 -18.53 4.32
C ASP A 361 18.94 -17.93 3.09
N PRO A 362 20.15 -18.40 2.74
CA PRO A 362 20.88 -17.89 1.59
C PRO A 362 20.18 -18.17 0.24
N ALA A 363 19.21 -19.09 0.18
CA ALA A 363 18.45 -19.37 -1.04
C ALA A 363 17.44 -18.26 -1.34
N ASP A 364 16.76 -17.74 -0.31
CA ASP A 364 15.63 -16.82 -0.49
C ASP A 364 15.94 -15.38 -0.09
N GLY A 365 17.09 -15.12 0.55
CA GLY A 365 17.49 -13.74 0.83
C GLY A 365 16.70 -13.08 1.96
N THR A 366 16.03 -13.85 2.83
CA THR A 366 15.12 -13.33 3.86
C THR A 366 15.67 -13.42 5.29
N VAL A 367 15.10 -12.62 6.18
CA VAL A 367 15.40 -12.54 7.60
C VAL A 367 14.12 -12.77 8.39
N TRP A 368 14.15 -13.61 9.43
CA TRP A 368 12.99 -13.77 10.31
C TRP A 368 12.84 -12.55 11.21
N VAL A 369 11.60 -12.10 11.39
CA VAL A 369 11.24 -10.99 12.27
C VAL A 369 9.98 -11.32 13.06
N ASP A 370 9.96 -10.85 14.31
CA ASP A 370 8.82 -10.90 15.22
C ASP A 370 8.50 -9.49 15.68
N VAL A 371 7.25 -9.08 15.53
CA VAL A 371 6.79 -7.71 15.80
C VAL A 371 5.63 -7.77 16.76
N ASP A 372 5.77 -7.07 17.89
CA ASP A 372 4.79 -7.07 18.97
C ASP A 372 4.32 -5.66 19.33
N THR A 373 3.12 -5.58 19.92
CA THR A 373 2.69 -4.40 20.68
C THR A 373 3.49 -4.28 21.98
N GLY A 374 3.33 -3.14 22.68
CA GLY A 374 3.90 -2.96 24.02
C GLY A 374 3.35 -3.92 25.08
N GLU A 375 2.23 -4.57 24.79
CA GLU A 375 1.56 -5.56 25.65
C GLU A 375 2.00 -7.00 25.31
N GLY A 376 2.89 -7.18 24.32
CA GLY A 376 3.36 -8.50 23.88
C GLY A 376 2.38 -9.23 22.95
N VAL A 377 1.43 -8.52 22.33
CA VAL A 377 0.55 -9.10 21.32
C VAL A 377 1.30 -9.15 19.99
N SER A 378 1.48 -10.35 19.44
CA SER A 378 2.13 -10.53 18.13
C SER A 378 1.28 -9.92 17.02
N LEU A 379 1.90 -8.98 16.30
CA LEU A 379 1.34 -8.30 15.13
C LEU A 379 1.82 -8.97 13.84
N PHE A 380 3.03 -9.52 13.86
CA PHE A 380 3.62 -10.24 12.74
C PHE A 380 4.73 -11.16 13.22
N ASN A 381 4.75 -12.38 12.70
CA ASN A 381 5.83 -13.34 12.89
C ASN A 381 6.08 -14.02 11.55
N GLY A 382 7.22 -13.73 10.91
CA GLY A 382 7.47 -14.18 9.55
C GLY A 382 8.80 -13.70 9.00
N TYR A 383 8.94 -13.76 7.68
CA TYR A 383 10.19 -13.45 6.99
C TYR A 383 10.05 -12.18 6.15
N VAL A 384 11.07 -11.33 6.16
CA VAL A 384 11.16 -10.14 5.29
C VAL A 384 12.41 -10.22 4.42
N PRO A 385 12.41 -9.72 3.17
CA PRO A 385 13.60 -9.71 2.33
C PRO A 385 14.73 -8.87 2.94
N LEU A 386 15.97 -9.36 2.90
CA LEU A 386 17.19 -8.65 3.30
C LEU A 386 17.98 -8.11 2.10
N LYS A 387 17.71 -8.60 0.89
CA LYS A 387 18.34 -8.13 -0.36
C LYS A 387 17.33 -7.36 -1.19
#